data_AF-A0AAU9F5I4-F1
#
_entry.id   AF-A0AAU9F5I4-F1
#
_cell.length_a   1.000
_cell.length_b   1.000
_cell.length_c   1.000
_cell.angle_alpha   90.00
_cell.angle_beta   90.00
_cell.angle_gamma   90.00
#
_symmetry.space_group_name_H-M   'P 1'
#
loop_
_entity.id
_entity.type
_entity.pdbx_description
1 polymer ?
#
loop_
_entity_poly.entity_id
_entity_poly.type
_entity_poly.pdbx_seq_one_letter_code
_entity_poly.pdbx_strand_id
1 'polypeptide(L)' 'MNPQLGKLLVILGLALAGLGALLWLGPKLGIFSWLGKLPGDFSWRGKNFSFYFPLGTSILISLLLTLIFWLFRR' A
#
# COMPACT_ATOMS: atom_id res chain seq x y z
N MET A 1 0.52 -26.82 22.57
CA MET A 1 0.15 -25.56 21.87
C MET A 1 0.94 -25.53 20.58
N ASN A 2 0.30 -25.35 19.42
CA ASN A 2 1.00 -25.43 18.13
C ASN A 2 1.89 -24.18 17.98
N PRO A 3 3.22 -24.28 18.00
CA PRO A 3 4.12 -23.12 17.92
C PRO A 3 3.90 -22.29 16.64
N GLN A 4 3.32 -22.90 15.61
CA GLN A 4 2.89 -22.28 14.36
C GLN A 4 1.78 -21.25 14.58
N LEU A 5 0.82 -21.52 15.48
CA LEU A 5 -0.24 -20.57 15.81
C LEU A 5 0.32 -19.34 16.53
N GLY A 6 1.27 -19.54 17.45
CA GLY A 6 1.96 -18.43 18.14
C GLY A 6 2.72 -17.52 17.17
N LYS A 7 3.50 -18.10 16.25
CA LYS A 7 4.18 -17.34 15.19
C LYS A 7 3.20 -16.58 14.29
N LEU A 8 2.10 -17.22 13.89
CA LEU A 8 1.10 -16.59 13.02
C LEU A 8 0.42 -15.40 13.70
N LEU A 9 0.09 -15.50 14.98
CA LEU A 9 -0.47 -14.40 15.77
C LEU A 9 0.52 -13.21 15.88
N VAL A 10 1.80 -13.48 16.10
CA VAL A 10 2.83 -12.42 16.16
C VAL A 10 2.97 -11.72 14.80
N ILE A 11 3.01 -12.47 13.69
CA ILE A 11 3.11 -11.91 12.33
C ILE A 11 1.88 -11.04 12.02
N LEU A 12 0.68 -11.52 12.33
CA LEU A 12 -0.55 -10.75 12.11
C LEU A 12 -0.60 -9.48 12.97
N GLY A 13 -0.19 -9.57 14.23
CA GLY A 13 -0.12 -8.41 15.13
C GLY A 13 0.83 -7.33 14.60
N LEU A 14 2.01 -7.72 14.12
CA LEU A 14 2.96 -6.81 13.50
C LEU A 14 2.44 -6.20 12.20
N ALA A 15 1.77 -7.01 11.36
CA ALA A 15 1.17 -6.53 10.11
C ALA A 15 0.07 -5.48 10.38
N LEU A 16 -0.81 -5.75 11.36
CA LEU A 16 -1.86 -4.82 11.78
C LEU A 16 -1.29 -3.54 12.39
N ALA A 17 -0.28 -3.64 13.26
CA ALA A 17 0.39 -2.49 13.84
C ALA A 17 1.07 -1.63 12.75
N GLY A 18 1.73 -2.27 11.78
CA GLY A 18 2.32 -1.59 10.63
C GLY A 18 1.29 -0.87 9.76
N LEU A 19 0.16 -1.51 9.46
CA LEU A 19 -0.96 -0.88 8.74
C LEU A 19 -1.55 0.29 9.53
N GLY A 20 -1.78 0.13 10.84
CA GLY A 20 -2.27 1.20 11.71
C GLY A 20 -1.32 2.39 11.77
N ALA A 21 -0.01 2.14 11.89
CA ALA A 21 1.01 3.18 11.84
C ALA A 21 1.05 3.88 10.48
N LEU A 22 0.94 3.15 9.38
CA LEU A 22 0.88 3.71 8.03
C LEU A 22 -0.34 4.62 7.84
N LEU A 23 -1.52 4.20 8.33
CA LEU A 23 -2.73 5.01 8.25
C LEU A 23 -2.69 6.24 9.17
N TRP A 24 -2.05 6.12 10.33
CA TRP A 24 -1.94 7.23 11.29
C TRP A 24 -0.88 8.27 10.89
N LEU A 25 0.29 7.80 10.43
CA LEU A 25 1.43 8.65 10.07
C LEU A 25 1.44 9.04 8.60
N GLY A 26 0.84 8.23 7.73
CA GLY A 26 0.84 8.46 6.28
C GLY A 26 0.28 9.82 5.87
N PRO A 27 -0.86 10.28 6.41
CA PRO A 27 -1.39 11.61 6.11
C PRO A 27 -0.47 12.73 6.65
N LYS A 28 0.13 12.53 7.83
CA LYS A 28 1.02 13.51 8.48
C LYS A 28 2.38 13.64 7.80
N LEU A 29 2.90 12.55 7.25
CA LEU A 29 4.17 12.48 6.54
C LEU A 29 4.02 12.81 5.05
N GLY A 30 2.82 13.16 4.57
CA GLY A 30 2.57 13.46 3.16
C GLY A 30 2.64 12.24 2.23
N ILE A 31 2.76 11.02 2.77
CA ILE A 31 2.84 9.76 2.00
C ILE A 31 1.56 9.57 1.17
N PHE A 32 0.39 9.88 1.75
CA PHE A 32 -0.89 9.86 1.02
C PHE A 32 -1.09 11.09 0.12
N SER A 33 -0.33 12.17 0.30
CA SER A 33 -0.48 13.38 -0.52
C SER A 33 0.06 13.21 -1.95
N TRP A 34 0.87 12.17 -2.19
CA TRP A 34 1.35 11.77 -3.51
C TRP A 34 0.53 10.63 -4.13
N LEU A 35 -0.28 9.93 -3.33
CA LEU A 35 -1.16 8.86 -3.77
C LEU A 35 -2.32 9.48 -4.57
N GLY A 36 -2.25 9.38 -5.90
CA GLY A 36 -3.14 10.08 -6.85
C GLY A 36 -2.58 11.35 -7.48
N LYS A 37 -1.32 11.71 -7.17
CA LYS A 37 -0.54 12.73 -7.90
C LYS A 37 0.76 12.17 -8.49
N LEU A 38 0.89 10.84 -8.55
CA LEU A 38 2.02 10.21 -9.20
C LEU A 38 2.01 10.55 -10.69
N PRO A 39 3.18 10.83 -11.31
CA PRO A 39 3.26 10.96 -12.76
C PRO A 39 2.74 9.67 -13.40
N GLY A 40 1.63 9.77 -14.15
CA GLY A 40 0.92 8.63 -14.73
C GLY A 40 -0.45 8.34 -14.12
N ASP A 41 -0.82 8.89 -12.96
CA ASP A 41 -2.20 8.80 -12.46
C ASP A 41 -3.08 9.82 -13.21
N PHE A 42 -4.07 9.34 -13.96
CA PHE A 42 -4.95 10.18 -14.76
C PHE A 42 -6.23 10.48 -13.98
N SER A 43 -6.40 11.71 -13.51
CA SER A 43 -7.66 12.19 -12.93
C SER A 43 -8.38 13.09 -13.93
N TRP A 44 -9.55 12.68 -14.40
CA TRP A 44 -10.41 13.49 -15.25
C TRP A 44 -11.64 13.93 -14.45
N ARG A 45 -11.79 15.24 -14.23
CA ARG A 45 -12.88 15.81 -13.44
C ARG A 45 -13.75 16.70 -14.33
N GLY A 46 -14.89 16.18 -14.75
CA GLY A 46 -15.95 16.91 -15.46
C GLY A 46 -16.99 17.50 -14.50
N LYS A 47 -17.93 18.29 -15.03
CA LYS A 47 -19.00 18.94 -14.23
C LYS A 47 -19.90 17.94 -13.47
N ASN A 48 -20.20 16.78 -14.07
CA ASN A 48 -21.10 15.77 -13.50
C ASN A 48 -20.43 14.39 -13.33
N PHE A 49 -19.15 14.24 -13.71
CA PHE A 49 -18.47 12.95 -13.68
C PHE A 49 -17.00 13.12 -13.30
N SER A 50 -16.52 12.24 -12.42
CA SER A 50 -15.11 12.17 -12.02
C SER A 50 -14.60 10.76 -12.31
N PHE A 51 -13.58 10.67 -13.16
CA PHE A 51 -12.88 9.43 -13.47
C PHE A 51 -11.45 9.51 -12.96
N TYR A 52 -11.00 8.47 -12.25
CA TYR A 52 -9.64 8.38 -11.75
C TYR A 52 -9.04 7.05 -12.19
N PHE A 53 -7.90 7.12 -12.88
CA PHE A 53 -7.18 5.97 -13.39
C PHE A 53 -5.76 5.91 -12.80
N PRO A 54 -5.55 5.10 -11.76
CA PRO A 54 -4.30 5.01 -10.98
C PRO A 54 -3.22 4.17 -11.67
N LEU A 55 -2.75 4.53 -12.87
CA LEU A 55 -1.71 3.75 -13.55
C LEU A 55 -0.36 3.78 -12.82
N GLY A 56 0.07 4.96 -12.39
CA GLY A 56 1.34 5.13 -11.68
C GLY A 56 1.31 4.39 -10.34
N THR A 57 0.20 4.50 -9.61
CA THR A 57 0.00 3.76 -8.36
C THR A 57 0.00 2.24 -8.58
N SER A 58 -0.66 1.75 -9.62
CA SER A 58 -0.72 0.31 -9.94
C SER A 58 0.66 -0.27 -10.29
N ILE A 59 1.46 0.45 -11.06
CA ILE A 59 2.83 0.05 -11.41
C ILE A 59 3.71 0.01 -10.16
N LEU A 60 3.63 1.03 -9.30
CA LEU A 60 4.41 1.09 -8.07
C LEU A 60 4.09 -0.08 -7.13
N ILE A 61 2.80 -0.38 -6.96
CA ILE A 61 2.33 -1.52 -6.16
C ILE A 61 2.87 -2.83 -6.74
N SER A 62 2.78 -3.03 -8.07
CA SER A 62 3.30 -4.22 -8.74
C SER A 62 4.81 -4.41 -8.52
N LEU A 63 5.58 -3.33 -8.62
CA LEU A 63 7.03 -3.35 -8.39
C LEU A 63 7.36 -3.72 -6.94
N LEU A 64 6.64 -3.15 -5.97
CA LEU A 64 6.79 -3.45 -4.55
C LEU A 64 6.48 -4.90 -4.24
N LEU A 65 5.35 -5.43 -4.71
CA LEU A 65 5.00 -6.84 -4.53
C LEU A 65 6.05 -7.76 -5.16
N THR A 66 6.53 -7.41 -6.35
CA THR A 66 7.57 -8.17 -7.04
C THR A 66 8.87 -8.19 -6.23
N LEU A 67 9.29 -7.05 -5.68
CA LEU A 67 10.48 -6.95 -4.84
C LEU A 67 10.33 -7.77 -3.55
N ILE A 68 9.16 -7.71 -2.90
CA ILE A 68 8.84 -8.49 -1.72
C ILE A 68 8.92 -10.00 -2.03
N PHE A 69 8.24 -10.46 -3.08
CA PHE A 69 8.29 -11.88 -3.47
C PHE A 69 9.69 -12.32 -3.89
N TRP A 70 10.47 -11.46 -4.53
CA TRP A 70 11.86 -11.73 -4.86
C TRP A 70 12.70 -11.93 -3.60
N LEU A 71 12.50 -11.09 -2.58
CA LEU A 71 13.24 -11.16 -1.32
C LEU A 71 12.88 -12.39 -0.47
N PHE A 72 11.62 -12.84 -0.51
CA PHE A 72 11.16 -14.07 0.16
C PHE A 72 11.48 -15.36 -0.61
N ARG A 73 11.77 -15.26 -1.91
CA ARG A 73 12.14 -16.42 -2.76
C ARG A 73 13.64 -16.77 -2.65
N ARG A 74 14.43 -15.95 -1.96
CA ARG A 74 15.82 -16.24 -1.59
C ARG A 74 15.91 -16.67 -0.13
#